data_AF-A0A964Q599-F1
#
_entry.id   AF-A0A964Q599-F1
#
_cell.length_a   1.000
_cell.length_b   1.000
_cell.length_c   1.000
_cell.angle_alpha   90.00
_cell.angle_beta   90.00
_cell.angle_gamma   90.00
#
_symmetry.space_group_name_H-M   'P 1'
#
loop_
_entity.id
_entity.type
_entity.pdbx_description
1 polymer ?
#
loop_
_entity_poly.entity_id
_entity_poly.type
_entity_poly.pdbx_seq_one_letter_code
_entity_poly.pdbx_strand_id
1 'polypeptide(L)'
;MKSSCSLSFFVRLLALPVFFSLTLVAIAEWPLNEIRYRDAEVLKAAGLDNRVESLLTRLEGYFPAKAPLANFDELIRKLGDEDFSKREKVMGELLQGGAGIVSRLQQAEKNRDPEIAARVKILLEKLDTRSGNSSTSAAALRALGELAPLRGLEIAKRLLKEKEDNLVLRDALLDFFIKAVKADPGCRDEFVKHLASSDRRLRVFAIQALGFSGEKLEALLPLLNDPDKGIRNHAGLSLLQNGKKEALLPIIRNLGVGPRQQSFLMANLLAGLTESAEAKKHLAAENPNWNAIQQALETKGINLDLGKNPQGKCLLTVHLAAVANLSSGGGAIHSILPDGTHQKLFDVQILPLAVDAVGHSLVVVQESSRVVQVRNLLGEILSSHDEKSILVGTRVGHQGRRFFFFRTALSSADFNGENALVTGGPNNFLAGGTLWKNKEPVMVTRDGKLETFDQKGNKQGSIQLPLKNATTLYLEGTAEGRLLIAPLSGNKVEEYDAKGQLTRSWPVQANTMLLLPNGNLLAGSRLKNLLAEYDSQGREIRNWKLDARIYKTCSQELRHLPREPAAP
;
A
#
# COMPACT_ATOMS: atom_id res chain seq x y z
N MET A 1 43.30 60.36 43.75
CA MET A 1 42.55 59.24 44.39
C MET A 1 41.08 59.43 44.07
N LYS A 2 40.43 58.39 43.52
CA LYS A 2 38.98 58.10 43.37
C LYS A 2 38.07 59.32 43.06
N SER A 3 37.27 59.39 42.00
CA SER A 3 36.38 58.38 41.42
C SER A 3 35.54 59.03 40.31
N SER A 4 34.80 58.18 39.57
CA SER A 4 33.50 58.40 38.89
C SER A 4 33.40 59.16 37.55
N CYS A 5 33.00 58.38 36.53
CA CYS A 5 31.90 58.57 35.54
C CYS A 5 31.77 59.85 34.69
N SER A 6 31.79 59.68 33.36
CA SER A 6 30.72 60.02 32.38
C SER A 6 31.31 59.89 30.96
N LEU A 7 30.74 59.06 30.07
CA LEU A 7 29.63 59.30 29.13
C LEU A 7 30.12 59.82 27.75
N SER A 8 29.45 59.32 26.69
CA SER A 8 29.45 59.76 25.28
C SER A 8 30.25 58.88 24.30
N PHE A 9 29.58 57.93 23.63
CA PHE A 9 28.98 58.08 22.27
C PHE A 9 30.02 58.20 21.16
N PHE A 10 30.22 57.13 20.38
CA PHE A 10 30.32 57.22 18.93
C PHE A 10 29.90 55.90 18.28
N VAL A 11 28.83 56.00 17.51
CA VAL A 11 28.25 54.95 16.66
C VAL A 11 29.26 54.55 15.59
N ARG A 12 29.56 53.26 15.48
CA ARG A 12 30.09 52.66 14.24
C ARG A 12 29.15 51.57 13.78
N LEU A 13 28.46 51.86 12.68
CA LEU A 13 27.79 50.91 11.81
C LEU A 13 28.74 49.74 11.53
N LEU A 14 28.37 48.54 11.97
CA LEU A 14 28.85 47.29 11.40
C LEU A 14 27.66 46.64 10.72
N ALA A 15 27.64 46.76 9.39
CA ALA A 15 26.74 46.03 8.53
C ALA A 15 27.07 44.53 8.62
N LEU A 16 26.29 43.80 9.41
CA LEU A 16 26.23 42.35 9.38
C LEU A 16 25.23 41.95 8.30
N PRO A 17 25.61 41.16 7.28
CA PRO A 17 24.65 40.62 6.35
C PRO A 17 23.79 39.62 7.13
N VAL A 18 22.52 39.96 7.30
CA VAL A 18 21.51 39.02 7.75
C VAL A 18 21.38 37.98 6.64
N PHE A 19 22.13 36.88 6.76
CA PHE A 19 21.84 35.65 6.04
C PHE A 19 20.47 35.16 6.54
N PHE A 20 19.42 35.59 5.87
CA PHE A 20 18.14 34.89 5.88
C PHE A 20 18.41 33.54 5.22
N SER A 21 18.87 32.54 5.97
CA SER A 21 18.72 31.16 5.55
C SER A 21 17.23 30.87 5.60
N LEU A 22 16.56 31.17 4.49
CA LEU A 22 15.36 30.46 4.08
C LEU A 22 15.77 29.00 3.93
N THR A 23 15.82 28.29 5.05
CA THR A 23 15.52 26.87 5.04
C THR A 23 14.07 26.80 4.58
N LEU A 24 13.87 26.73 3.26
CA LEU A 24 12.78 25.91 2.76
C LEU A 24 12.98 24.56 3.44
N VAL A 25 12.24 24.33 4.52
CA VAL A 25 11.86 22.98 4.87
C VAL A 25 11.06 22.54 3.67
N ALA A 26 11.75 21.95 2.70
CA ALA A 26 11.08 21.13 1.71
C ALA A 26 10.30 20.13 2.54
N ILE A 27 8.98 20.30 2.58
CA ILE A 27 8.07 19.28 3.07
C ILE A 27 8.20 18.16 2.05
N ALA A 28 9.23 17.34 2.21
CA ALA A 28 9.33 16.08 1.51
C ALA A 28 8.22 15.21 2.12
N GLU A 29 7.10 15.10 1.40
CA GLU A 29 5.94 14.33 1.80
C GLU A 29 6.30 12.82 1.86
N TRP A 30 6.12 12.19 3.03
CA TRP A 30 6.41 10.76 3.29
C TRP A 30 5.14 9.94 3.15
N PRO A 31 5.18 8.81 2.39
CA PRO A 31 5.99 7.60 2.65
C PRO A 31 7.23 7.39 1.77
N LEU A 32 7.59 8.37 0.94
CA LEU A 32 8.66 8.25 -0.08
C LEU A 32 10.05 7.91 0.50
N ASN A 33 10.34 8.32 1.74
CA ASN A 33 11.66 8.13 2.33
C ASN A 33 11.98 6.68 2.69
N GLU A 34 11.01 5.91 3.19
CA GLU A 34 11.26 4.51 3.44
C GLU A 34 11.45 3.75 2.13
N ILE A 35 10.61 4.01 1.12
CA ILE A 35 10.76 3.36 -0.19
C ILE A 35 12.15 3.64 -0.76
N ARG A 36 12.61 4.90 -0.74
CA ARG A 36 13.96 5.28 -1.19
C ARG A 36 15.06 4.59 -0.39
N TYR A 37 14.91 4.51 0.94
CA TYR A 37 15.86 3.80 1.80
C TYR A 37 15.96 2.32 1.43
N ARG A 38 14.82 1.64 1.27
CA ARG A 38 14.77 0.23 0.89
C ARG A 38 15.31 0.01 -0.52
N ASP A 39 14.98 0.88 -1.48
CA ASP A 39 15.50 0.81 -2.84
C ASP A 39 17.03 0.92 -2.87
N ALA A 40 17.62 1.81 -2.05
CA ALA A 40 19.08 1.92 -1.93
C ALA A 40 19.73 0.64 -1.40
N GLU A 41 19.13 0.01 -0.37
CA GLU A 41 19.60 -1.28 0.16
C GLU A 41 19.48 -2.41 -0.89
N VAL A 42 18.38 -2.45 -1.65
CA VAL A 42 18.17 -3.42 -2.73
C VAL A 42 19.20 -3.24 -3.84
N LEU A 43 19.49 -2.00 -4.26
CA LEU A 43 20.51 -1.72 -5.29
C LEU A 43 21.90 -2.11 -4.81
N LYS A 44 22.26 -1.77 -3.57
CA LYS A 44 23.53 -2.13 -2.95
C LYS A 44 23.71 -3.64 -2.85
N ALA A 45 22.68 -4.37 -2.42
CA ALA A 45 22.70 -5.83 -2.35
C ALA A 45 22.85 -6.47 -3.75
N ALA A 46 22.33 -5.83 -4.79
CA ALA A 46 22.51 -6.23 -6.18
C ALA A 46 23.87 -5.83 -6.79
N GLY A 47 24.76 -5.20 -6.01
CA GLY A 47 26.06 -4.73 -6.50
C GLY A 47 25.97 -3.56 -7.49
N LEU A 48 24.84 -2.84 -7.51
CA LEU A 48 24.63 -1.69 -8.37
C LEU A 48 24.95 -0.42 -7.60
N ASP A 49 25.75 0.45 -8.24
CA ASP A 49 25.89 1.82 -7.80
C ASP A 49 24.81 2.74 -8.40
N ASN A 50 24.70 3.94 -7.84
CA ASN A 50 23.76 4.97 -8.27
C ASN A 50 24.23 5.73 -9.53
N ARG A 51 25.09 5.15 -10.38
CA ARG A 51 25.45 5.78 -11.66
C ARG A 51 24.38 5.50 -12.70
N VAL A 52 24.01 6.53 -13.47
CA VAL A 52 22.98 6.44 -14.51
C VAL A 52 23.24 5.29 -15.49
N GLU A 53 24.48 5.09 -15.94
CA GLU A 53 24.83 3.98 -16.85
C GLU A 53 24.62 2.60 -16.23
N SER A 54 24.93 2.44 -14.94
CA SER A 54 24.74 1.19 -14.20
C SER A 54 23.25 0.83 -14.13
N LEU A 55 22.42 1.81 -13.76
CA LEU A 55 20.96 1.66 -13.70
C LEU A 55 20.35 1.37 -15.08
N LEU A 56 20.78 2.08 -16.13
CA LEU A 56 20.32 1.85 -17.49
C LEU A 56 20.71 0.45 -17.98
N THR A 57 21.98 0.05 -17.80
CA THR A 57 22.46 -1.30 -18.16
C THR A 57 21.64 -2.37 -17.45
N ARG A 58 21.32 -2.15 -16.18
CA ARG A 58 20.50 -3.06 -15.38
C ARG A 58 19.10 -3.22 -15.95
N LEU A 59 18.44 -2.10 -16.29
CA LEU A 59 17.10 -2.09 -16.87
C LEU A 59 17.09 -2.64 -18.31
N GLU A 60 18.16 -2.43 -19.09
CA GLU A 60 18.32 -3.01 -20.42
C GLU A 60 18.33 -4.54 -20.35
N GLY A 61 18.94 -5.10 -19.30
CA GLY A 61 18.89 -6.53 -18.99
C GLY A 61 17.51 -7.09 -18.62
N TYR A 62 16.48 -6.24 -18.44
CA TYR A 62 15.10 -6.70 -18.29
C TYR A 62 14.55 -7.24 -19.61
N PHE A 63 15.02 -6.70 -20.73
CA PHE A 63 14.54 -7.11 -22.04
C PHE A 63 15.34 -8.31 -22.52
N PRO A 64 14.69 -9.28 -23.20
CA PRO A 64 15.42 -10.34 -23.89
C PRO A 64 16.50 -9.72 -24.77
N ALA A 65 17.70 -10.29 -24.74
CA ALA A 65 18.68 -10.01 -25.78
C ALA A 65 17.99 -10.22 -27.14
N LYS A 66 18.25 -9.34 -28.12
CA LYS A 66 17.63 -9.37 -29.44
C LYS A 66 17.76 -10.72 -30.18
N ALA A 67 18.58 -11.64 -29.69
CA ALA A 67 18.70 -12.99 -30.21
C ALA A 67 17.91 -13.99 -29.33
N PRO A 68 16.93 -14.72 -29.90
CA PRO A 68 16.50 -15.99 -29.33
C PRO A 68 17.74 -16.84 -29.08
N LEU A 69 17.83 -17.53 -27.94
CA LEU A 69 18.81 -18.61 -27.79
C LEU A 69 18.53 -19.61 -28.93
N ALA A 70 19.37 -19.56 -29.98
CA ALA A 70 19.37 -20.56 -31.03
C ALA A 70 19.50 -21.91 -30.34
N ASN A 71 18.64 -22.87 -30.71
CA ASN A 71 18.62 -24.22 -30.17
C ASN A 71 18.12 -24.37 -28.72
N PHE A 72 17.23 -23.49 -28.22
CA PHE A 72 16.62 -23.63 -26.88
C PHE A 72 16.09 -25.06 -26.59
N ASP A 73 15.37 -25.67 -27.52
CA ASP A 73 14.79 -27.01 -27.29
C ASP A 73 15.89 -28.09 -27.18
N GLU A 74 17.01 -27.89 -27.88
CA GLU A 74 18.19 -28.74 -27.76
C GLU A 74 18.89 -28.54 -26.41
N LEU A 75 18.98 -27.31 -25.92
CA LEU A 75 19.50 -26.99 -24.60
C LEU A 75 18.64 -27.62 -23.50
N ILE A 76 17.31 -27.55 -23.60
CA ILE A 76 16.41 -28.24 -22.66
C ILE A 76 16.65 -29.75 -22.67
N ARG A 77 16.82 -30.37 -23.85
CA ARG A 77 17.14 -31.81 -23.92
C ARG A 77 18.48 -32.13 -23.24
N LYS A 78 19.49 -31.27 -23.40
CA LYS A 78 20.81 -31.47 -22.77
C LYS A 78 20.83 -31.21 -21.27
N LEU A 79 19.77 -30.65 -20.67
CA LEU A 79 19.61 -30.64 -19.22
C LEU A 79 19.41 -32.03 -18.63
N GLY A 80 19.05 -33.04 -19.44
CA GLY A 80 18.96 -34.45 -19.03
C GLY A 80 20.17 -35.29 -19.45
N ASP A 81 21.28 -34.68 -19.90
CA ASP A 81 22.49 -35.42 -20.28
C ASP A 81 23.07 -36.16 -19.06
N GLU A 82 23.60 -37.38 -19.22
CA GLU A 82 24.16 -38.16 -18.11
C GLU A 82 25.40 -37.50 -17.48
N ASP A 83 26.15 -36.70 -18.25
CA ASP A 83 27.34 -35.98 -17.81
C ASP A 83 26.98 -34.67 -17.08
N PHE A 84 27.31 -34.61 -15.79
CA PHE A 84 27.06 -33.44 -14.94
C PHE A 84 27.69 -32.15 -15.48
N SER A 85 28.90 -32.23 -16.05
CA SER A 85 29.62 -31.05 -16.55
C SER A 85 28.91 -30.43 -17.75
N LYS A 86 28.32 -31.28 -18.62
CA LYS A 86 27.51 -30.83 -19.75
C LYS A 86 26.22 -30.19 -19.27
N ARG A 87 25.56 -30.77 -18.26
CA ARG A 87 24.36 -30.18 -17.65
C ARG A 87 24.66 -28.80 -17.07
N GLU A 88 25.74 -28.65 -16.29
CA GLU A 88 26.13 -27.36 -15.70
C GLU A 88 26.49 -26.30 -16.75
N LYS A 89 27.15 -26.70 -17.85
CA LYS A 89 27.44 -25.78 -18.96
C LYS A 89 26.15 -25.28 -19.61
N VAL A 90 25.21 -26.18 -19.88
CA VAL A 90 23.90 -25.86 -20.47
C VAL A 90 23.07 -24.99 -19.54
N MET A 91 23.11 -25.24 -18.22
CA MET A 91 22.52 -24.34 -17.22
C MET A 91 23.08 -22.92 -17.35
N GLY A 92 24.41 -22.78 -17.46
CA GLY A 92 25.06 -21.49 -17.66
C GLY A 92 24.62 -20.78 -18.94
N GLU A 93 24.49 -21.50 -20.05
CA GLU A 93 24.03 -20.98 -21.34
C GLU A 93 22.55 -20.54 -21.30
N LEU A 94 21.67 -21.35 -20.71
CA LEU A 94 20.26 -20.97 -20.52
C LEU A 94 20.14 -19.75 -19.62
N LEU A 95 20.96 -19.63 -18.57
CA LEU A 95 20.97 -18.44 -17.70
C LEU A 95 21.37 -17.14 -18.42
N GLN A 96 22.05 -17.22 -19.57
CA GLN A 96 22.35 -16.04 -20.41
C GLN A 96 21.14 -15.57 -21.22
N GLY A 97 20.13 -16.42 -21.40
CA GLY A 97 18.87 -16.08 -22.07
C GLY A 97 17.99 -15.08 -21.33
N GLY A 98 18.22 -14.91 -20.02
CA GLY A 98 17.50 -13.97 -19.17
C GLY A 98 15.98 -14.17 -19.17
N ALA A 99 15.24 -13.07 -19.03
CA ALA A 99 13.76 -13.08 -18.99
C ALA A 99 13.13 -13.66 -20.28
N GLY A 100 13.83 -13.56 -21.41
CA GLY A 100 13.34 -13.97 -22.74
C GLY A 100 12.98 -15.45 -22.88
N ILE A 101 13.52 -16.29 -22.02
CA ILE A 101 13.28 -17.74 -22.07
C ILE A 101 12.38 -18.23 -20.93
N VAL A 102 11.96 -17.37 -20.00
CA VAL A 102 11.20 -17.76 -18.79
C VAL A 102 9.89 -18.45 -19.16
N SER A 103 9.12 -17.91 -20.11
CA SER A 103 7.86 -18.55 -20.53
C SER A 103 8.07 -19.93 -21.16
N ARG A 104 9.18 -20.14 -21.90
CA ARG A 104 9.52 -21.44 -22.48
C ARG A 104 10.04 -22.42 -21.42
N LEU A 105 10.75 -21.92 -20.41
CA LEU A 105 11.17 -22.72 -19.25
C LEU A 105 9.97 -23.15 -18.39
N GLN A 106 8.99 -22.28 -18.16
CA GLN A 106 7.74 -22.63 -17.47
C GLN A 106 6.98 -23.77 -18.18
N GLN A 107 7.02 -23.81 -19.52
CA GLN A 107 6.48 -24.94 -20.28
C GLN A 107 7.32 -26.22 -20.06
N ALA A 108 8.65 -26.10 -20.01
CA ALA A 108 9.57 -27.20 -19.76
C ALA A 108 9.55 -27.72 -18.31
N GLU A 109 8.97 -26.99 -17.36
CA GLU A 109 8.81 -27.44 -15.97
C GLU A 109 7.97 -28.74 -15.87
N LYS A 110 7.07 -28.95 -16.85
CA LYS A 110 6.21 -30.13 -16.95
C LYS A 110 6.82 -31.27 -17.75
N ASN A 111 8.15 -31.28 -17.95
CA ASN A 111 8.82 -32.33 -18.71
C ASN A 111 8.64 -33.71 -18.03
N ARG A 112 8.59 -34.78 -18.83
CA ARG A 112 8.50 -36.15 -18.34
C ARG A 112 9.78 -36.63 -17.66
N ASP A 113 10.92 -36.07 -18.05
CA ASP A 113 12.20 -36.34 -17.41
C ASP A 113 12.30 -35.54 -16.08
N PRO A 114 12.43 -36.22 -14.92
CA PRO A 114 12.49 -35.56 -13.63
C PRO A 114 13.76 -34.72 -13.42
N GLU A 115 14.90 -35.06 -14.05
CA GLU A 115 16.13 -34.27 -13.95
C GLU A 115 15.97 -32.96 -14.73
N ILE A 116 15.38 -33.02 -15.93
CA ILE A 116 15.07 -31.82 -16.72
C ILE A 116 14.09 -30.94 -15.94
N ALA A 117 13.00 -31.50 -15.41
CA ALA A 117 12.02 -30.74 -14.62
C ALA A 117 12.66 -30.08 -13.38
N ALA A 118 13.48 -30.81 -12.63
CA ALA A 118 14.17 -30.29 -11.46
C ALA A 118 15.16 -29.17 -11.81
N ARG A 119 15.95 -29.34 -12.87
CA ARG A 119 16.90 -28.31 -13.34
C ARG A 119 16.21 -27.10 -13.94
N VAL A 120 15.12 -27.30 -14.66
CA VAL A 120 14.26 -26.21 -15.14
C VAL A 120 13.70 -25.43 -13.95
N LYS A 121 13.27 -26.10 -12.89
CA LYS A 121 12.85 -25.42 -11.65
C LYS A 121 13.99 -24.60 -11.03
N ILE A 122 15.20 -25.15 -10.95
CA ILE A 122 16.39 -24.39 -10.48
C ILE A 122 16.73 -23.23 -11.42
N LEU A 123 16.60 -23.41 -12.75
CA LEU A 123 16.79 -22.34 -13.73
C LEU A 123 15.73 -21.27 -13.56
N LEU A 124 14.48 -21.65 -13.35
CA LEU A 124 13.41 -20.72 -13.06
C LEU A 124 13.71 -20.02 -11.75
N GLU A 125 14.11 -20.68 -10.67
CA GLU A 125 14.52 -20.02 -9.41
C GLU A 125 15.76 -19.11 -9.57
N LYS A 126 16.74 -19.49 -10.39
CA LYS A 126 17.94 -18.69 -10.68
C LYS A 126 17.65 -17.53 -11.63
N LEU A 127 16.78 -17.76 -12.60
CA LEU A 127 16.26 -16.73 -13.47
C LEU A 127 15.27 -15.86 -12.74
N ASP A 128 14.59 -16.34 -11.70
CA ASP A 128 13.66 -15.67 -10.78
C ASP A 128 14.37 -15.05 -9.58
N THR A 129 15.66 -15.33 -9.39
CA THR A 129 16.56 -14.45 -8.64
C THR A 129 17.24 -13.44 -9.57
N ARG A 130 17.32 -13.72 -10.87
CA ARG A 130 17.62 -12.75 -11.95
C ARG A 130 16.35 -12.12 -12.59
N SER A 131 15.14 -12.40 -12.12
CA SER A 131 13.82 -11.92 -12.60
C SER A 131 12.95 -11.50 -11.40
N GLY A 132 13.34 -11.94 -10.20
CA GLY A 132 13.44 -11.20 -8.93
C GLY A 132 14.26 -9.90 -9.02
N ASN A 133 14.74 -9.61 -10.23
CA ASN A 133 14.94 -8.26 -10.73
C ASN A 133 13.71 -7.35 -10.67
N SER A 134 12.49 -7.80 -10.39
CA SER A 134 11.36 -6.86 -10.36
C SER A 134 11.55 -5.79 -9.29
N SER A 135 12.05 -6.15 -8.10
CA SER A 135 12.45 -5.17 -7.08
C SER A 135 13.70 -4.40 -7.43
N THR A 136 14.76 -5.05 -7.91
CA THR A 136 15.98 -4.34 -8.30
C THR A 136 15.75 -3.38 -9.47
N SER A 137 14.89 -3.76 -10.43
CA SER A 137 14.51 -2.92 -11.58
C SER A 137 13.55 -1.83 -11.13
N ALA A 138 12.61 -2.12 -10.23
CA ALA A 138 11.78 -1.09 -9.61
C ALA A 138 12.65 -0.06 -8.88
N ALA A 139 13.58 -0.49 -8.04
CA ALA A 139 14.53 0.36 -7.35
C ALA A 139 15.40 1.15 -8.34
N ALA A 140 15.94 0.51 -9.38
CA ALA A 140 16.74 1.15 -10.40
C ALA A 140 15.94 2.20 -11.19
N LEU A 141 14.67 1.90 -11.49
CA LEU A 141 13.76 2.80 -12.17
C LEU A 141 13.40 4.00 -11.29
N ARG A 142 13.09 3.79 -10.00
CA ARG A 142 12.83 4.90 -9.07
C ARG A 142 14.07 5.77 -8.87
N ALA A 143 15.27 5.18 -8.77
CA ALA A 143 16.54 5.90 -8.67
C ALA A 143 16.86 6.68 -9.96
N LEU A 144 16.65 6.07 -11.13
CA LEU A 144 16.84 6.73 -12.42
C LEU A 144 15.90 7.92 -12.60
N GLY A 145 14.67 7.84 -12.08
CA GLY A 145 13.71 8.94 -12.07
C GLY A 145 14.16 10.14 -11.23
N GLU A 146 14.96 9.92 -10.19
CA GLU A 146 15.57 11.01 -9.39
C GLU A 146 16.81 11.59 -10.09
N LEU A 147 17.65 10.73 -10.66
CA LEU A 147 18.97 11.10 -11.15
C LEU A 147 18.96 11.64 -12.58
N ALA A 148 18.22 10.98 -13.47
CA ALA A 148 18.21 11.28 -14.90
C ALA A 148 16.90 10.84 -15.57
N PRO A 149 15.74 11.42 -15.19
CA PRO A 149 14.44 11.00 -15.70
C PRO A 149 14.32 11.10 -17.22
N LEU A 150 14.99 12.08 -17.86
CA LEU A 150 14.98 12.18 -19.33
C LEU A 150 15.71 11.02 -20.00
N ARG A 151 16.85 10.61 -19.44
CA ARG A 151 17.64 9.50 -19.99
C ARG A 151 16.96 8.15 -19.81
N GLY A 152 16.15 8.00 -18.76
CA GLY A 152 15.38 6.78 -18.49
C GLY A 152 14.05 6.68 -19.24
N LEU A 153 13.64 7.70 -19.97
CA LEU A 153 12.25 7.78 -20.45
C LEU A 153 11.92 6.70 -21.48
N GLU A 154 12.81 6.48 -22.45
CA GLU A 154 12.60 5.48 -23.49
C GLU A 154 12.58 4.06 -22.93
N ILE A 155 13.46 3.75 -21.97
CA ILE A 155 13.46 2.43 -21.34
C ILE A 155 12.23 2.20 -20.48
N ALA A 156 11.76 3.22 -19.74
CA ALA A 156 10.52 3.15 -18.97
C ALA A 156 9.28 2.93 -19.86
N LYS A 157 9.19 3.62 -21.02
CA LYS A 157 8.13 3.38 -22.00
C LYS A 157 8.17 1.97 -22.59
N ARG A 158 9.38 1.42 -22.80
CA ARG A 158 9.54 0.06 -23.29
C ARG A 158 9.09 -0.96 -22.24
N LEU A 159 9.46 -0.77 -20.97
CA LEU A 159 9.02 -1.61 -19.84
C LEU A 159 7.49 -1.60 -19.71
N LEU A 160 6.85 -0.44 -19.91
CA LEU A 160 5.39 -0.31 -19.85
C LEU A 160 4.66 -1.23 -20.86
N LYS A 161 5.28 -1.48 -22.02
CA LYS A 161 4.70 -2.28 -23.11
C LYS A 161 4.87 -3.78 -22.89
N GLU A 162 5.66 -4.20 -21.91
CA GLU A 162 5.85 -5.61 -21.60
C GLU A 162 4.54 -6.25 -21.12
N LYS A 163 4.35 -7.53 -21.49
CA LYS A 163 3.10 -8.25 -21.18
C LYS A 163 2.95 -8.56 -19.70
N GLU A 164 4.08 -8.77 -19.01
CA GLU A 164 4.11 -9.03 -17.57
C GLU A 164 3.78 -7.75 -16.80
N ASP A 165 2.66 -7.76 -16.07
CA ASP A 165 2.25 -6.65 -15.21
C ASP A 165 2.47 -7.01 -13.75
N ASN A 166 3.71 -6.79 -13.30
CA ASN A 166 4.07 -6.91 -11.91
C ASN A 166 3.72 -5.61 -11.17
N LEU A 167 2.97 -5.71 -10.07
CA LEU A 167 2.55 -4.55 -9.26
C LEU A 167 3.73 -3.68 -8.79
N VAL A 168 4.86 -4.29 -8.39
CA VAL A 168 6.05 -3.56 -7.92
C VAL A 168 6.67 -2.72 -9.04
N LEU A 169 6.77 -3.29 -10.24
CA LEU A 169 7.31 -2.58 -11.41
C LEU A 169 6.34 -1.52 -11.93
N ARG A 170 5.04 -1.82 -11.93
CA ARG A 170 3.96 -0.89 -12.31
C ARG A 170 3.99 0.37 -11.44
N ASP A 171 4.13 0.18 -10.13
CA ASP A 171 4.25 1.27 -9.16
C ASP A 171 5.53 2.09 -9.38
N ALA A 172 6.66 1.42 -9.63
CA ALA A 172 7.93 2.10 -9.92
C ALA A 172 7.93 2.87 -11.25
N LEU A 173 7.22 2.38 -12.28
CA LEU A 173 6.99 3.10 -13.52
C LEU A 173 6.21 4.39 -13.28
N LEU A 174 5.16 4.32 -12.46
CA LEU A 174 4.40 5.51 -12.12
C LEU A 174 5.25 6.51 -11.33
N ASP A 175 6.02 6.05 -10.34
CA ASP A 175 6.98 6.89 -9.60
C ASP A 175 7.97 7.59 -10.52
N PHE A 176 8.53 6.86 -11.48
CA PHE A 176 9.45 7.39 -12.47
C PHE A 176 8.77 8.46 -13.34
N PHE A 177 7.60 8.17 -13.90
CA PHE A 177 6.91 9.09 -14.79
C PHE A 177 6.44 10.37 -14.06
N ILE A 178 5.99 10.26 -12.81
CA ILE A 178 5.67 11.44 -11.98
C ILE A 178 6.90 12.35 -11.86
N LYS A 179 8.08 11.78 -11.59
CA LYS A 179 9.33 12.56 -11.47
C LYS A 179 9.74 13.16 -12.81
N ALA A 180 9.63 12.40 -13.90
CA ALA A 180 9.97 12.89 -15.24
C ALA A 180 9.08 14.06 -15.67
N VAL A 181 7.77 13.96 -15.44
CA VAL A 181 6.81 15.04 -15.69
C VAL A 181 7.12 16.27 -14.84
N LYS A 182 7.42 16.12 -13.53
CA LYS A 182 7.81 17.26 -12.69
C LYS A 182 9.11 17.92 -13.17
N ALA A 183 10.11 17.12 -13.50
CA ALA A 183 11.46 17.58 -13.80
C ALA A 183 11.57 18.39 -15.10
N ASP A 184 10.83 18.04 -16.15
CA ASP A 184 11.07 18.58 -17.49
C ASP A 184 9.78 18.97 -18.23
N PRO A 185 9.67 20.22 -18.75
CA PRO A 185 8.53 20.65 -19.54
C PRO A 185 8.31 19.85 -20.83
N GLY A 186 9.37 19.40 -21.49
CA GLY A 186 9.29 18.57 -22.70
C GLY A 186 8.63 17.22 -22.42
N CYS A 187 8.99 16.57 -21.30
CA CYS A 187 8.29 15.39 -20.79
C CYS A 187 6.81 15.66 -20.51
N ARG A 188 6.46 16.79 -19.88
CA ARG A 188 5.05 17.15 -19.63
C ARG A 188 4.27 17.21 -20.93
N ASP A 189 4.81 17.93 -21.92
CA ASP A 189 4.16 18.08 -23.22
C ASP A 189 4.08 16.74 -23.98
N GLU A 190 5.07 15.87 -23.82
CA GLU A 190 5.02 14.51 -24.36
C GLU A 190 3.90 13.68 -23.70
N PHE A 191 3.76 13.76 -22.38
CA PHE A 191 2.70 13.07 -21.63
C PHE A 191 1.30 13.60 -21.98
N VAL A 192 1.17 14.90 -22.25
CA VAL A 192 -0.07 15.47 -22.80
C VAL A 192 -0.40 14.84 -24.16
N LYS A 193 0.58 14.63 -25.04
CA LYS A 193 0.36 13.92 -26.32
C LYS A 193 -0.08 12.47 -26.11
N HIS A 194 0.48 11.78 -25.11
CA HIS A 194 0.13 10.39 -24.79
C HIS A 194 -1.32 10.19 -24.33
N LEU A 195 -2.01 11.25 -23.91
CA LEU A 195 -3.45 11.19 -23.60
C LEU A 195 -4.30 10.78 -24.82
N ALA A 196 -3.81 11.07 -26.03
CA ALA A 196 -4.43 10.71 -27.30
C ALA A 196 -3.88 9.41 -27.92
N SER A 197 -2.98 8.70 -27.23
CA SER A 197 -2.42 7.44 -27.72
C SER A 197 -3.51 6.39 -27.95
N SER A 198 -3.37 5.53 -28.95
CA SER A 198 -4.22 4.35 -29.11
C SER A 198 -3.93 3.26 -28.07
N ASP A 199 -2.74 3.31 -27.43
CA ASP A 199 -2.37 2.40 -26.34
C ASP A 199 -3.03 2.86 -25.04
N ARG A 200 -4.13 2.19 -24.68
CA ARG A 200 -4.88 2.45 -23.44
C ARG A 200 -4.00 2.46 -22.19
N ARG A 201 -2.99 1.59 -22.09
CA ARG A 201 -2.12 1.52 -20.90
C ARG A 201 -1.26 2.78 -20.79
N LEU A 202 -0.69 3.22 -21.90
CA LEU A 202 0.07 4.47 -21.97
C LEU A 202 -0.81 5.68 -21.62
N ARG A 203 -2.05 5.73 -22.10
CA ARG A 203 -3.01 6.79 -21.73
C ARG A 203 -3.25 6.82 -20.21
N VAL A 204 -3.50 5.67 -19.59
CA VAL A 204 -3.72 5.56 -18.14
C VAL A 204 -2.51 6.09 -17.37
N PHE A 205 -1.31 5.64 -17.71
CA PHE A 205 -0.10 6.12 -17.05
C PHE A 205 0.15 7.61 -17.28
N ALA A 206 -0.18 8.14 -18.46
CA ALA A 206 -0.08 9.56 -18.72
C ALA A 206 -1.03 10.38 -17.83
N ILE A 207 -2.29 9.95 -17.73
CA ILE A 207 -3.30 10.56 -16.84
C ILE A 207 -2.81 10.54 -15.38
N GLN A 208 -2.35 9.37 -14.91
CA GLN A 208 -1.89 9.22 -13.53
C GLN A 208 -0.64 10.04 -13.25
N ALA A 209 0.34 10.08 -14.16
CA ALA A 209 1.56 10.86 -13.97
C ALA A 209 1.27 12.37 -13.92
N LEU A 210 0.42 12.89 -14.81
CA LEU A 210 -0.06 14.28 -14.77
C LEU A 210 -0.87 14.57 -13.50
N GLY A 211 -1.78 13.66 -13.14
CA GLY A 211 -2.59 13.76 -11.93
C GLY A 211 -1.77 13.81 -10.63
N PHE A 212 -0.91 12.82 -10.41
CA PHE A 212 -0.08 12.77 -9.19
C PHE A 212 1.04 13.83 -9.18
N SER A 213 1.45 14.34 -10.35
CA SER A 213 2.39 15.46 -10.40
C SER A 213 1.74 16.82 -10.13
N GLY A 214 0.45 16.95 -10.41
CA GLY A 214 -0.28 18.23 -10.40
C GLY A 214 -0.05 19.06 -11.67
N GLU A 215 0.66 18.53 -12.67
CA GLU A 215 1.03 19.24 -13.89
C GLU A 215 -0.01 19.08 -15.00
N LYS A 216 -0.28 20.16 -15.76
CA LYS A 216 -1.15 20.17 -16.95
C LYS A 216 -2.53 19.54 -16.71
N LEU A 217 -3.12 19.73 -15.53
CA LEU A 217 -4.40 19.12 -15.14
C LEU A 217 -5.55 19.48 -16.11
N GLU A 218 -5.49 20.67 -16.72
CA GLU A 218 -6.47 21.14 -17.70
C GLU A 218 -6.55 20.21 -18.93
N ALA A 219 -5.44 19.53 -19.27
CA ALA A 219 -5.42 18.54 -20.34
C ALA A 219 -6.23 17.27 -20.03
N LEU A 220 -6.57 17.02 -18.76
CA LEU A 220 -7.38 15.88 -18.34
C LEU A 220 -8.89 16.14 -18.46
N LEU A 221 -9.33 17.41 -18.53
CA LEU A 221 -10.75 17.78 -18.58
C LEU A 221 -11.51 17.15 -19.76
N PRO A 222 -10.97 17.13 -21.01
CA PRO A 222 -11.66 16.48 -22.13
C PRO A 222 -11.88 14.98 -21.93
N LEU A 223 -10.99 14.31 -21.17
CA LEU A 223 -11.04 12.87 -20.93
C LEU A 223 -12.18 12.46 -19.99
N LEU A 224 -12.85 13.41 -19.34
CA LEU A 224 -14.09 13.16 -18.60
C LEU A 224 -15.23 12.68 -19.52
N ASN A 225 -15.11 12.93 -20.83
CA ASN A 225 -16.06 12.48 -21.85
C ASN A 225 -15.45 11.42 -22.80
N ASP A 226 -14.33 10.80 -22.40
CA ASP A 226 -13.67 9.78 -23.24
C ASP A 226 -14.60 8.60 -23.54
N PRO A 227 -14.57 7.99 -24.73
CA PRO A 227 -15.35 6.78 -25.01
C PRO A 227 -14.99 5.61 -24.06
N ASP A 228 -13.73 5.48 -23.65
CA ASP A 228 -13.29 4.45 -22.71
C ASP A 228 -13.66 4.86 -21.26
N LYS A 229 -14.52 4.06 -20.64
CA LYS A 229 -15.02 4.31 -19.28
C LYS A 229 -13.92 4.26 -18.22
N GLY A 230 -12.92 3.40 -18.42
CA GLY A 230 -11.75 3.31 -17.55
C GLY A 230 -10.89 4.57 -17.65
N ILE A 231 -10.76 5.15 -18.84
CA ILE A 231 -10.07 6.43 -19.03
C ILE A 231 -10.80 7.56 -18.32
N ARG A 232 -12.13 7.64 -18.44
CA ARG A 232 -12.95 8.61 -17.68
C ARG A 232 -12.71 8.52 -16.17
N ASN A 233 -12.69 7.30 -15.62
CA ASN A 233 -12.46 7.07 -14.19
C ASN A 233 -11.07 7.54 -13.74
N HIS A 234 -10.01 7.23 -14.50
CA HIS A 234 -8.66 7.68 -14.17
C HIS A 234 -8.55 9.20 -14.24
N ALA A 235 -9.07 9.84 -15.30
CA ALA A 235 -9.02 11.29 -15.47
C ALA A 235 -9.78 12.01 -14.35
N GLY A 236 -10.98 11.51 -14.04
CA GLY A 236 -11.79 12.04 -12.95
C GLY A 236 -11.10 11.92 -11.59
N LEU A 237 -10.57 10.75 -11.25
CA LEU A 237 -9.88 10.56 -9.97
C LEU A 237 -8.66 11.48 -9.85
N SER A 238 -7.84 11.60 -10.91
CA SER A 238 -6.69 12.51 -10.94
C SER A 238 -7.09 13.98 -10.77
N LEU A 239 -8.19 14.41 -11.39
CA LEU A 239 -8.72 15.77 -11.22
C LEU A 239 -9.25 16.01 -9.79
N LEU A 240 -10.00 15.05 -9.22
CA LEU A 240 -10.50 15.15 -7.84
C LEU A 240 -9.39 15.19 -6.80
N GLN A 241 -8.32 14.41 -6.99
CA GLN A 241 -7.13 14.42 -6.13
C GLN A 241 -6.48 15.80 -6.08
N ASN A 242 -6.60 16.59 -7.14
CA ASN A 242 -6.09 17.95 -7.24
C ASN A 242 -7.18 19.01 -6.98
N GLY A 243 -8.31 18.62 -6.38
CA GLY A 243 -9.36 19.55 -5.96
C GLY A 243 -10.20 20.16 -7.09
N LYS A 244 -10.11 19.64 -8.33
CA LYS A 244 -10.90 20.10 -9.48
C LYS A 244 -12.34 19.57 -9.39
N LYS A 245 -13.26 20.46 -9.01
CA LYS A 245 -14.68 20.12 -8.76
C LYS A 245 -15.42 19.72 -10.03
N GLU A 246 -14.94 20.14 -11.19
CA GLU A 246 -15.47 19.83 -12.52
C GLU A 246 -15.55 18.32 -12.76
N ALA A 247 -14.71 17.53 -12.10
CA ALA A 247 -14.70 16.08 -12.19
C ALA A 247 -15.81 15.39 -11.38
N LEU A 248 -16.43 16.06 -10.40
CA LEU A 248 -17.42 15.43 -9.50
C LEU A 248 -18.61 14.86 -10.26
N LEU A 249 -19.33 15.69 -11.03
CA LEU A 249 -20.54 15.25 -11.74
C LEU A 249 -20.25 14.17 -12.79
N PRO A 250 -19.21 14.29 -13.64
CA PRO A 250 -18.88 13.23 -14.60
C PRO A 250 -18.57 11.88 -13.94
N ILE A 251 -17.84 11.87 -12.82
CA ILE A 251 -17.54 10.62 -12.11
C ILE A 251 -18.81 10.03 -11.51
N ILE A 252 -19.65 10.86 -10.86
CA ILE A 252 -20.92 10.40 -10.28
C ILE A 252 -21.77 9.73 -11.36
N ARG A 253 -21.95 10.39 -12.52
CA ARG A 253 -22.72 9.84 -13.65
C ARG A 253 -22.14 8.56 -14.24
N ASN A 254 -20.85 8.30 -14.07
CA ASN A 254 -20.20 7.08 -14.56
C ASN A 254 -20.32 5.89 -13.60
N LEU A 255 -20.76 6.10 -12.36
CA LEU A 255 -20.95 5.02 -11.37
C LEU A 255 -21.93 3.97 -11.88
N GLY A 256 -21.60 2.68 -11.75
CA GLY A 256 -22.47 1.58 -12.15
C GLY A 256 -22.53 1.29 -13.66
N VAL A 257 -21.97 2.15 -14.50
CA VAL A 257 -21.89 1.97 -15.97
C VAL A 257 -20.58 1.28 -16.38
N GLY A 258 -19.55 1.32 -15.53
CA GLY A 258 -18.24 0.70 -15.72
C GLY A 258 -18.01 -0.55 -14.87
N PRO A 259 -16.74 -0.98 -14.74
CA PRO A 259 -16.38 -2.12 -13.90
C PRO A 259 -16.91 -1.96 -12.48
N ARG A 260 -17.48 -3.05 -11.94
CA ARG A 260 -18.14 -3.05 -10.64
C ARG A 260 -17.18 -2.63 -9.53
N GLN A 261 -15.97 -3.19 -9.51
CA GLN A 261 -14.92 -2.90 -8.52
C GLN A 261 -14.59 -1.40 -8.47
N GLN A 262 -14.37 -0.80 -9.65
CA GLN A 262 -14.02 0.61 -9.76
C GLN A 262 -15.18 1.51 -9.34
N SER A 263 -16.41 1.16 -9.72
CA SER A 263 -17.61 1.90 -9.32
C SER A 263 -17.80 1.90 -7.81
N PHE A 264 -17.59 0.76 -7.14
CA PHE A 264 -17.65 0.68 -5.68
C PHE A 264 -16.59 1.52 -5.00
N LEU A 265 -15.33 1.41 -5.43
CA LEU A 265 -14.23 2.19 -4.89
C LEU A 265 -14.51 3.70 -5.01
N MET A 266 -14.93 4.13 -6.19
CA MET A 266 -15.22 5.53 -6.48
C MET A 266 -16.44 6.05 -5.71
N ALA A 267 -17.51 5.25 -5.61
CA ALA A 267 -18.71 5.63 -4.88
C ALA A 267 -18.48 5.69 -3.36
N ASN A 268 -17.71 4.75 -2.79
CA ASN A 268 -17.31 4.79 -1.39
C ASN A 268 -16.47 6.04 -1.09
N LEU A 269 -15.53 6.35 -1.97
CA LEU A 269 -14.73 7.58 -1.88
C LEU A 269 -15.64 8.81 -1.88
N LEU A 270 -16.52 8.94 -2.87
CA LEU A 270 -17.42 10.08 -3.01
C LEU A 270 -18.42 10.20 -1.86
N ALA A 271 -18.97 9.09 -1.37
CA ALA A 271 -19.88 9.08 -0.22
C ALA A 271 -19.17 9.50 1.08
N GLY A 272 -17.88 9.15 1.22
CA GLY A 272 -17.02 9.64 2.29
C GLY A 272 -16.73 11.14 2.17
N LEU A 273 -16.32 11.60 0.98
CA LEU A 273 -16.01 13.01 0.70
C LEU A 273 -17.21 13.93 0.88
N THR A 274 -18.39 13.50 0.45
CA THR A 274 -19.64 14.28 0.52
C THR A 274 -20.39 14.11 1.84
N GLU A 275 -19.94 13.20 2.71
CA GLU A 275 -20.64 12.78 3.92
C GLU A 275 -22.13 12.41 3.67
N SER A 276 -22.41 11.86 2.48
CA SER A 276 -23.78 11.55 2.05
C SER A 276 -24.30 10.27 2.70
N ALA A 277 -25.09 10.41 3.78
CA ALA A 277 -25.71 9.28 4.48
C ALA A 277 -26.59 8.42 3.55
N GLU A 278 -27.32 9.03 2.61
CA GLU A 278 -28.18 8.28 1.68
C GLU A 278 -27.36 7.47 0.67
N ALA A 279 -26.27 8.03 0.15
CA ALA A 279 -25.36 7.29 -0.73
C ALA A 279 -24.71 6.11 0.03
N LYS A 280 -24.27 6.33 1.27
CA LYS A 280 -23.72 5.28 2.14
C LYS A 280 -24.73 4.15 2.38
N LYS A 281 -25.99 4.48 2.68
CA LYS A 281 -27.07 3.51 2.87
C LYS A 281 -27.30 2.63 1.64
N HIS A 282 -27.34 3.22 0.44
CA HIS A 282 -27.49 2.42 -0.78
C HIS A 282 -26.25 1.62 -1.14
N LEU A 283 -25.04 2.11 -0.83
CA LEU A 283 -23.79 1.37 -1.00
C LEU A 283 -23.67 0.19 -0.03
N ALA A 284 -24.23 0.34 1.17
CA ALA A 284 -24.24 -0.66 2.23
C ALA A 284 -25.16 -1.85 1.94
N ALA A 285 -26.05 -1.75 0.96
CA ALA A 285 -26.93 -2.84 0.57
C ALA A 285 -26.16 -3.98 -0.14
N GLU A 286 -26.71 -5.20 -0.10
CA GLU A 286 -26.15 -6.35 -0.83
C GLU A 286 -26.03 -6.06 -2.34
N ASN A 287 -27.08 -5.44 -2.89
CA ASN A 287 -27.12 -4.96 -4.26
C ASN A 287 -27.24 -3.43 -4.26
N PRO A 288 -26.15 -2.69 -4.51
CA PRO A 288 -26.20 -1.24 -4.53
C PRO A 288 -27.14 -0.72 -5.61
N ASN A 289 -27.99 0.23 -5.23
CA ASN A 289 -28.81 0.97 -6.17
C ASN A 289 -28.00 2.14 -6.74
N TRP A 290 -27.35 1.94 -7.88
CA TRP A 290 -26.50 2.95 -8.50
C TRP A 290 -27.23 4.25 -8.82
N ASN A 291 -28.49 4.19 -9.29
CA ASN A 291 -29.27 5.39 -9.58
C ASN A 291 -29.53 6.23 -8.32
N ALA A 292 -29.88 5.57 -7.20
CA ALA A 292 -30.10 6.26 -5.94
C ALA A 292 -28.79 6.81 -5.33
N ILE A 293 -27.68 6.08 -5.48
CA ILE A 293 -26.34 6.54 -5.10
C ILE A 293 -25.98 7.79 -5.89
N GLN A 294 -26.16 7.76 -7.21
CA GLN A 294 -25.90 8.90 -8.10
C GLN A 294 -26.72 10.12 -7.68
N GLN A 295 -28.04 9.96 -7.53
CA GLN A 295 -28.93 11.05 -7.13
C GLN A 295 -28.53 11.67 -5.77
N ALA A 296 -28.22 10.82 -4.79
CA ALA A 296 -27.79 11.26 -3.46
C ALA A 296 -26.44 12.00 -3.51
N LEU A 297 -25.50 11.53 -4.34
CA LEU A 297 -24.19 12.16 -4.52
C LEU A 297 -24.26 13.44 -5.34
N GLU A 298 -25.08 13.53 -6.40
CA GLU A 298 -25.25 14.76 -7.17
C GLU A 298 -25.79 15.87 -6.27
N THR A 299 -26.81 15.57 -5.46
CA THR A 299 -27.42 16.52 -4.52
C THR A 299 -26.40 17.09 -3.52
N LYS A 300 -25.55 16.22 -2.94
CA LYS A 300 -24.53 16.64 -1.97
C LYS A 300 -23.29 17.24 -2.64
N GLY A 301 -22.88 16.68 -3.76
CA GLY A 301 -21.66 17.02 -4.50
C GLY A 301 -21.69 18.42 -5.08
N ILE A 302 -22.86 18.95 -5.43
CA ILE A 302 -23.03 20.36 -5.83
C ILE A 302 -22.49 21.33 -4.76
N ASN A 303 -22.62 20.96 -3.49
CA ASN A 303 -22.23 21.80 -2.35
C ASN A 303 -20.83 21.45 -1.80
N LEU A 304 -20.09 20.52 -2.44
CA LEU A 304 -18.83 20.03 -1.92
C LEU A 304 -17.70 21.04 -2.16
N ASP A 305 -17.07 21.48 -1.07
CA ASP A 305 -15.87 22.31 -1.14
C ASP A 305 -14.58 21.49 -1.05
N LEU A 306 -14.09 21.04 -2.20
CA LEU A 306 -12.79 20.35 -2.31
C LEU A 306 -11.59 21.20 -1.85
N GLY A 307 -11.70 22.53 -1.82
CA GLY A 307 -10.61 23.40 -1.34
C GLY A 307 -10.31 23.26 0.15
N LYS A 308 -11.28 22.78 0.95
CA LYS A 308 -11.11 22.42 2.37
C LYS A 308 -10.63 20.99 2.58
N ASN A 309 -10.27 20.29 1.52
CA ASN A 309 -9.73 18.94 1.55
C ASN A 309 -8.26 18.96 1.09
N PRO A 310 -7.34 19.56 1.88
CA PRO A 310 -5.98 19.79 1.46
C PRO A 310 -5.16 18.49 1.50
N GLN A 311 -5.33 17.62 0.51
CA GLN A 311 -4.38 16.53 0.18
C GLN A 311 -4.54 15.17 0.91
N GLY A 312 -5.66 14.86 1.56
CA GLY A 312 -5.78 13.61 2.35
C GLY A 312 -6.96 12.69 2.09
N LYS A 313 -8.06 13.14 1.45
CA LYS A 313 -9.30 12.33 1.39
C LYS A 313 -9.69 11.78 0.03
N CYS A 314 -8.92 12.03 -1.04
CA CYS A 314 -9.24 11.59 -2.40
C CYS A 314 -8.46 10.33 -2.84
N LEU A 315 -8.06 9.48 -1.89
CA LEU A 315 -7.36 8.23 -2.18
C LEU A 315 -8.33 7.05 -2.11
N LEU A 316 -8.21 6.15 -3.07
CA LEU A 316 -8.90 4.87 -3.03
C LEU A 316 -8.16 3.95 -2.05
N THR A 317 -8.91 3.10 -1.36
CA THR A 317 -8.35 2.12 -0.44
C THR A 317 -8.88 0.72 -0.71
N VAL A 318 -8.04 -0.26 -0.44
CA VAL A 318 -8.40 -1.69 -0.41
C VAL A 318 -8.09 -2.25 0.96
N HIS A 319 -8.67 -3.41 1.27
CA HIS A 319 -8.38 -4.08 2.53
C HIS A 319 -7.32 -5.15 2.31
N LEU A 320 -6.32 -5.21 3.18
CA LEU A 320 -5.43 -6.36 3.25
C LEU A 320 -5.93 -7.30 4.33
N ALA A 321 -5.76 -8.61 4.14
CA ALA A 321 -6.05 -9.64 5.12
C ALA A 321 -4.86 -10.59 5.30
N ALA A 322 -4.46 -10.77 6.55
CA ALA A 322 -3.61 -11.87 6.98
C ALA A 322 -4.48 -13.11 7.19
N VAL A 323 -4.22 -14.15 6.39
CA VAL A 323 -4.92 -15.44 6.47
C VAL A 323 -3.92 -16.57 6.71
N ALA A 324 -4.30 -17.53 7.53
CA ALA A 324 -3.46 -18.67 7.85
C ALA A 324 -3.99 -19.96 7.26
N ASN A 325 -3.08 -20.70 6.64
CA ASN A 325 -3.40 -21.96 6.01
C ASN A 325 -3.64 -23.01 7.09
N LEU A 326 -4.73 -23.75 6.97
CA LEU A 326 -5.10 -24.76 7.96
C LEU A 326 -4.11 -25.94 8.02
N SER A 327 -3.35 -26.17 6.95
CA SER A 327 -2.56 -27.38 6.74
C SER A 327 -1.04 -27.20 6.87
N SER A 328 -0.51 -25.99 6.69
CA SER A 328 0.93 -25.78 6.43
C SER A 328 1.68 -24.97 7.48
N GLY A 329 1.04 -24.56 8.59
CA GLY A 329 1.65 -23.72 9.63
C GLY A 329 1.93 -22.25 9.22
N GLY A 330 1.96 -21.98 7.92
CA GLY A 330 2.08 -20.65 7.31
C GLY A 330 0.74 -20.01 6.95
N GLY A 331 0.73 -19.17 5.92
CA GLY A 331 -0.44 -18.42 5.50
C GLY A 331 -0.25 -17.65 4.20
N ALA A 332 -1.04 -16.61 4.00
CA ALA A 332 -0.95 -15.69 2.88
C ALA A 332 -1.44 -14.29 3.25
N ILE A 333 -1.06 -13.31 2.44
CA ILE A 333 -1.65 -11.97 2.45
C ILE A 333 -2.56 -11.82 1.24
N HIS A 334 -3.80 -11.39 1.48
CA HIS A 334 -4.80 -11.16 0.44
C HIS A 334 -5.17 -9.67 0.38
N SER A 335 -5.42 -9.16 -0.83
CA SER A 335 -6.16 -7.92 -1.04
C SER A 335 -7.65 -8.24 -1.21
N ILE A 336 -8.52 -7.44 -0.61
CA ILE A 336 -9.97 -7.55 -0.66
C ILE A 336 -10.53 -6.20 -1.07
N LEU A 337 -11.32 -6.21 -2.14
CA LEU A 337 -12.00 -5.04 -2.68
C LEU A 337 -13.33 -4.81 -1.95
N PRO A 338 -13.87 -3.57 -1.95
CA PRO A 338 -15.13 -3.26 -1.26
C PRO A 338 -16.35 -3.99 -1.82
N ASP A 339 -16.28 -4.50 -3.04
CA ASP A 339 -17.34 -5.35 -3.60
C ASP A 339 -17.26 -6.80 -3.11
N GLY A 340 -16.18 -7.16 -2.41
CA GLY A 340 -15.92 -8.47 -1.86
C GLY A 340 -14.99 -9.36 -2.67
N THR A 341 -14.63 -8.95 -3.88
CA THR A 341 -13.64 -9.69 -4.64
C THR A 341 -12.29 -9.65 -3.92
N HIS A 342 -11.54 -10.74 -3.96
CA HIS A 342 -10.25 -10.83 -3.29
C HIS A 342 -9.19 -11.51 -4.16
N GLN A 343 -7.94 -11.15 -3.92
CA GLN A 343 -6.77 -11.64 -4.64
C GLN A 343 -5.67 -11.97 -3.63
N LYS A 344 -5.09 -13.17 -3.71
CA LYS A 344 -3.87 -13.49 -2.98
C LYS A 344 -2.71 -12.66 -3.55
N LEU A 345 -2.00 -11.93 -2.69
CA LEU A 345 -0.81 -11.18 -3.07
C LEU A 345 0.43 -12.09 -3.03
N PHE A 346 0.66 -12.75 -1.88
CA PHE A 346 1.79 -13.65 -1.70
C PHE A 346 1.57 -14.60 -0.50
N ASP A 347 2.31 -15.71 -0.51
CA ASP A 347 2.34 -16.68 0.58
C ASP A 347 3.37 -16.26 1.67
N VAL A 348 3.11 -16.68 2.90
CA VAL A 348 4.02 -16.53 4.05
C VAL A 348 4.29 -17.88 4.68
N GLN A 349 5.55 -18.11 5.05
CA GLN A 349 5.99 -19.41 5.56
C GLN A 349 5.58 -19.63 7.02
N ILE A 350 5.49 -18.54 7.79
CA ILE A 350 5.09 -18.56 9.19
C ILE A 350 3.71 -17.90 9.32
N LEU A 351 2.95 -18.38 10.30
CA LEU A 351 1.64 -17.88 10.70
C LEU A 351 1.58 -16.34 10.76
N PRO A 352 0.82 -15.67 9.87
CA PRO A 352 0.68 -14.21 9.89
C PRO A 352 -0.38 -13.80 10.92
N LEU A 353 0.05 -13.14 12.00
CA LEU A 353 -0.84 -12.66 13.06
C LEU A 353 -1.37 -11.24 12.79
N ALA A 354 -0.62 -10.42 12.05
CA ALA A 354 -1.03 -9.08 11.66
C ALA A 354 -0.51 -8.69 10.29
N VAL A 355 -1.24 -7.79 9.62
CA VAL A 355 -0.82 -7.12 8.39
C VAL A 355 -1.13 -5.63 8.53
N ASP A 356 -0.23 -4.79 8.02
CA ASP A 356 -0.43 -3.37 7.84
C ASP A 356 0.27 -2.89 6.55
N ALA A 357 0.07 -1.64 6.13
CA ALA A 357 0.67 -1.09 4.92
C ALA A 357 1.43 0.22 5.19
N VAL A 358 2.55 0.42 4.49
CA VAL A 358 3.26 1.71 4.43
C VAL A 358 3.00 2.31 3.06
N GLY A 359 2.05 3.24 3.00
CA GLY A 359 1.57 3.81 1.75
C GLY A 359 1.00 2.73 0.81
N HIS A 360 1.46 2.75 -0.44
CA HIS A 360 0.93 1.92 -1.53
C HIS A 360 1.89 0.78 -1.96
N SER A 361 3.18 0.83 -1.58
CA SER A 361 4.22 -0.07 -2.13
C SER A 361 4.68 -1.17 -1.16
N LEU A 362 4.47 -0.96 0.15
CA LEU A 362 5.08 -1.79 1.18
C LEU A 362 4.01 -2.34 2.13
N VAL A 363 4.24 -3.58 2.58
CA VAL A 363 3.39 -4.31 3.52
C VAL A 363 4.24 -4.66 4.74
N VAL A 364 3.69 -4.44 5.93
CA VAL A 364 4.27 -4.89 7.19
C VAL A 364 3.52 -6.14 7.62
N VAL A 365 4.24 -7.24 7.79
CA VAL A 365 3.67 -8.52 8.22
C VAL A 365 4.27 -8.90 9.55
N GLN A 366 3.41 -9.13 10.55
CA GLN A 366 3.81 -9.77 11.79
C GLN A 366 3.63 -11.28 11.64
N GLU A 367 4.73 -11.99 11.52
CA GLU A 367 4.78 -13.45 11.53
C GLU A 367 5.07 -13.94 12.95
N SER A 368 4.28 -14.89 13.44
CA SER A 368 4.31 -15.32 14.85
C SER A 368 4.14 -14.14 15.84
N SER A 369 4.47 -14.36 17.11
CA SER A 369 4.42 -13.34 18.14
C SER A 369 5.70 -12.52 18.29
N ARG A 370 6.71 -12.71 17.42
CA ARG A 370 8.02 -12.07 17.56
C ARG A 370 8.63 -11.54 16.27
N VAL A 371 8.19 -11.99 15.10
CA VAL A 371 8.84 -11.61 13.84
C VAL A 371 8.00 -10.52 13.17
N VAL A 372 8.63 -9.41 12.82
CA VAL A 372 8.01 -8.35 12.01
C VAL A 372 8.86 -8.12 10.78
N GLN A 373 8.24 -8.26 9.62
CA GLN A 373 8.89 -8.10 8.32
C GLN A 373 8.27 -6.96 7.53
N VAL A 374 9.13 -6.26 6.80
CA VAL A 374 8.72 -5.33 5.76
C VAL A 374 8.91 -6.02 4.43
N ARG A 375 7.83 -6.12 3.66
CA ARG A 375 7.78 -6.77 2.36
C ARG A 375 7.29 -5.81 1.30
N ASN A 376 7.64 -6.04 0.05
CA ASN A 376 6.97 -5.39 -1.08
C ASN A 376 5.65 -6.11 -1.43
N LEU A 377 4.96 -5.65 -2.48
CA LEU A 377 3.70 -6.26 -2.94
C LEU A 377 3.85 -7.67 -3.56
N LEU A 378 5.08 -8.15 -3.79
CA LEU A 378 5.36 -9.52 -4.23
C LEU A 378 5.65 -10.47 -3.06
N GLY A 379 5.78 -9.94 -1.84
CA GLY A 379 6.13 -10.71 -0.66
C GLY A 379 7.62 -10.87 -0.42
N GLU A 380 8.49 -10.25 -1.24
CA GLU A 380 9.93 -10.25 -1.02
C GLU A 380 10.26 -9.51 0.29
N ILE A 381 11.08 -10.13 1.13
CA ILE A 381 11.46 -9.59 2.43
C ILE A 381 12.55 -8.54 2.25
N LEU A 382 12.24 -7.29 2.57
CA LEU A 382 13.18 -6.16 2.51
C LEU A 382 13.87 -5.94 3.86
N SER A 383 13.22 -6.32 4.96
CA SER A 383 13.82 -6.40 6.29
C SER A 383 13.03 -7.32 7.20
N SER A 384 13.70 -7.89 8.19
CA SER A 384 13.12 -8.73 9.23
C SER A 384 13.65 -8.28 10.58
N HIS A 385 12.76 -8.16 11.56
CA HIS A 385 13.08 -7.79 12.93
C HIS A 385 12.54 -8.87 13.87
N ASP A 386 13.43 -9.42 14.68
CA ASP A 386 13.10 -10.40 15.71
C ASP A 386 12.97 -9.70 17.07
N GLU A 387 11.74 -9.63 17.55
CA GLU A 387 11.44 -9.06 18.84
C GLU A 387 11.75 -10.02 19.98
N LYS A 388 12.41 -9.48 21.02
CA LYS A 388 12.73 -10.25 22.23
C LYS A 388 11.50 -10.58 23.05
N SER A 389 10.46 -9.76 22.95
CA SER A 389 9.22 -9.86 23.72
C SER A 389 8.04 -10.23 22.83
N ILE A 390 7.00 -10.82 23.44
CA ILE A 390 5.77 -11.22 22.74
C ILE A 390 4.97 -9.98 22.32
N LEU A 391 4.79 -9.83 21.01
CA LEU A 391 3.89 -8.88 20.38
C LEU A 391 2.44 -9.33 20.50
N VAL A 392 1.60 -8.39 20.91
CA VAL A 392 0.14 -8.43 20.84
C VAL A 392 -0.34 -7.86 19.50
N GLY A 393 0.43 -6.95 18.90
CA GLY A 393 0.18 -6.44 17.56
C GLY A 393 1.21 -5.41 17.10
N THR A 394 1.20 -5.15 15.80
CA THR A 394 1.97 -4.08 15.15
C THR A 394 1.03 -3.20 14.32
N ARG A 395 1.28 -1.89 14.30
CA ARG A 395 0.58 -0.94 13.42
C ARG A 395 1.54 0.07 12.79
N VAL A 396 1.17 0.56 11.62
CA VAL A 396 1.86 1.64 10.90
C VAL A 396 1.08 2.94 11.11
N GLY A 397 1.74 3.89 11.76
CA GLY A 397 1.21 5.22 12.02
C GLY A 397 1.55 6.22 10.93
N HIS A 398 1.46 7.51 11.29
CA HIS A 398 1.87 8.57 10.36
C HIS A 398 3.34 8.42 9.97
N GLN A 399 3.64 8.79 8.73
CA GLN A 399 5.01 8.83 8.20
C GLN A 399 5.73 7.47 8.21
N GLY A 400 4.99 6.35 8.23
CA GLY A 400 5.58 5.01 8.25
C GLY A 400 6.17 4.60 9.60
N ARG A 401 5.98 5.40 10.67
CA ARG A 401 6.39 5.03 12.02
C ARG A 401 5.66 3.77 12.46
N ARG A 402 6.41 2.79 12.94
CA ARG A 402 5.88 1.51 13.39
C ARG A 402 5.64 1.57 14.88
N PHE A 403 4.50 1.08 15.32
CA PHE A 403 4.17 0.90 16.73
C PHE A 403 4.06 -0.59 17.04
N PHE A 404 4.77 -1.01 18.07
CA PHE A 404 4.85 -2.39 18.53
C PHE A 404 4.22 -2.49 19.91
N PHE A 405 3.14 -3.26 20.00
CA PHE A 405 2.39 -3.44 21.23
C PHE A 405 2.82 -4.77 21.84
N PHE A 406 3.56 -4.74 22.93
CA PHE A 406 3.95 -5.93 23.70
C PHE A 406 2.92 -6.22 24.79
N ARG A 407 3.11 -7.30 25.56
CA ARG A 407 2.24 -7.54 26.73
C ARG A 407 2.41 -6.54 27.86
N THR A 408 3.56 -5.89 27.96
CA THR A 408 3.93 -5.03 29.11
C THR A 408 4.53 -3.70 28.69
N ALA A 409 4.60 -3.42 27.39
CA ALA A 409 5.26 -2.23 26.87
C ALA A 409 4.67 -1.83 25.51
N LEU A 410 4.89 -0.58 25.16
CA LEU A 410 4.76 -0.06 23.82
C LEU A 410 6.16 0.33 23.35
N SER A 411 6.47 0.11 22.08
CA SER A 411 7.62 0.78 21.47
C SER A 411 7.21 1.34 20.13
N SER A 412 8.03 2.25 19.62
CA SER A 412 7.91 2.72 18.26
C SER A 412 9.27 2.81 17.60
N ALA A 413 9.30 2.52 16.31
CA ALA A 413 10.48 2.65 15.48
C ALA A 413 10.16 3.45 14.23
N ASP A 414 11.10 4.25 13.76
CA ASP A 414 11.09 4.67 12.36
C ASP A 414 11.60 3.54 11.44
N PHE A 415 11.77 3.82 10.15
CA PHE A 415 12.29 2.82 9.21
C PHE A 415 13.81 2.64 9.28
N ASN A 416 14.53 3.53 9.97
CA ASN A 416 15.98 3.44 10.20
C ASN A 416 16.33 2.60 11.44
N GLY A 417 15.32 2.19 12.22
CA GLY A 417 15.49 1.42 13.44
C GLY A 417 15.70 2.28 14.70
N GLU A 418 15.45 3.59 14.63
CA GLU A 418 15.48 4.46 15.80
C GLU A 418 14.28 4.16 16.70
N ASN A 419 14.54 3.47 17.81
CA ASN A 419 13.52 3.05 18.75
C ASN A 419 13.30 4.10 19.84
N ALA A 420 12.07 4.59 19.95
CA ALA A 420 11.59 5.21 21.18
C ALA A 420 10.81 4.15 21.97
N LEU A 421 11.33 3.78 23.14
CA LEU A 421 10.61 2.91 24.07
C LEU A 421 9.57 3.74 24.83
N VAL A 422 8.36 3.21 24.91
CA VAL A 422 7.20 3.85 25.53
C VAL A 422 6.71 2.97 26.67
N THR A 423 6.94 3.40 27.91
CA THR A 423 6.73 2.53 29.06
C THR A 423 5.24 2.26 29.32
N GLY A 424 4.93 0.98 29.57
CA GLY A 424 3.77 0.52 30.32
C GLY A 424 4.25 0.03 31.69
N GLY A 425 3.57 0.41 32.77
CA GLY A 425 4.01 0.08 34.14
C GLY A 425 3.97 -1.42 34.48
N PRO A 426 4.69 -1.87 35.54
CA PRO A 426 4.99 -3.28 35.80
C PRO A 426 3.80 -4.22 36.10
N ASN A 427 2.56 -3.71 36.23
CA ASN A 427 1.43 -4.51 36.71
C ASN A 427 0.23 -4.61 35.74
N ASN A 428 0.25 -3.94 34.58
CA ASN A 428 -0.91 -3.91 33.68
C ASN A 428 -0.62 -4.63 32.36
N PHE A 429 -0.94 -5.93 32.32
CA PHE A 429 -0.95 -6.69 31.07
C PHE A 429 -1.81 -6.00 30.01
N LEU A 430 -1.27 -5.83 28.81
CA LEU A 430 -1.98 -5.30 27.67
C LEU A 430 -2.96 -6.33 27.11
N ALA A 431 -4.20 -5.89 26.94
CA ALA A 431 -5.27 -6.67 26.34
C ALA A 431 -5.27 -6.51 24.81
N GLY A 432 -4.91 -5.32 24.32
CA GLY A 432 -4.81 -5.00 22.90
C GLY A 432 -4.27 -3.59 22.68
N GLY A 433 -3.81 -3.32 21.45
CA GLY A 433 -3.36 -1.99 21.04
C GLY A 433 -3.68 -1.72 19.57
N THR A 434 -3.89 -0.44 19.23
CA THR A 434 -4.12 0.02 17.86
C THR A 434 -3.79 1.51 17.72
N LEU A 435 -4.09 2.11 16.57
CA LEU A 435 -3.98 3.54 16.34
C LEU A 435 -5.35 4.20 16.30
N TRP A 436 -5.45 5.43 16.82
CA TRP A 436 -6.64 6.27 16.76
C TRP A 436 -6.71 7.08 15.45
N LYS A 437 -7.70 7.96 15.31
CA LYS A 437 -7.95 8.84 14.14
C LYS A 437 -6.71 9.59 13.63
N ASN A 438 -5.86 10.08 14.53
CA ASN A 438 -4.64 10.83 14.18
C ASN A 438 -3.39 9.93 14.11
N LYS A 439 -3.59 8.62 13.89
CA LYS A 439 -2.58 7.56 13.96
C LYS A 439 -1.74 7.57 15.25
N GLU A 440 -2.27 8.15 16.31
CA GLU A 440 -1.70 8.12 17.65
C GLU A 440 -1.99 6.76 18.30
N PRO A 441 -1.02 6.16 19.00
CA PRO A 441 -1.21 4.84 19.57
C PRO A 441 -2.12 4.90 20.79
N VAL A 442 -2.97 3.88 20.89
CA VAL A 442 -3.83 3.64 22.03
C VAL A 442 -3.74 2.19 22.47
N MET A 443 -3.92 1.99 23.76
CA MET A 443 -3.80 0.68 24.39
C MET A 443 -4.95 0.44 25.34
N VAL A 444 -5.42 -0.79 25.41
CA VAL A 444 -6.36 -1.22 26.45
C VAL A 444 -5.67 -2.24 27.33
N THR A 445 -5.62 -1.96 28.62
CA THR A 445 -5.06 -2.86 29.63
C THR A 445 -6.08 -3.91 30.07
N ARG A 446 -5.63 -4.96 30.76
CA ARG A 446 -6.48 -6.07 31.22
C ARG A 446 -7.53 -5.65 32.25
N ASP A 447 -7.27 -4.60 33.02
CA ASP A 447 -8.23 -3.94 33.93
C ASP A 447 -9.20 -3.00 33.18
N GLY A 448 -9.15 -2.95 31.85
CA GLY A 448 -10.09 -2.20 31.01
C GLY A 448 -9.79 -0.72 30.90
N LYS A 449 -8.58 -0.26 31.24
CA LYS A 449 -8.18 1.14 31.02
C LYS A 449 -7.73 1.32 29.58
N LEU A 450 -8.38 2.26 28.89
CA LEU A 450 -7.90 2.83 27.64
C LEU A 450 -6.84 3.89 27.97
N GLU A 451 -5.62 3.70 27.49
CA GLU A 451 -4.53 4.66 27.60
C GLU A 451 -4.19 5.23 26.23
N THR A 452 -4.02 6.55 26.18
CA THR A 452 -3.69 7.30 24.96
C THR A 452 -2.28 7.85 25.06
N PHE A 453 -1.57 7.90 23.93
CA PHE A 453 -0.21 8.43 23.85
C PHE A 453 -0.05 9.31 22.61
N ASP A 454 0.88 10.26 22.67
CA ASP A 454 1.26 11.03 21.49
C ASP A 454 2.11 10.18 20.52
N GLN A 455 2.50 10.76 19.38
CA GLN A 455 3.34 10.05 18.39
C GLN A 455 4.76 9.73 18.87
N LYS A 456 5.26 10.43 19.90
CA LYS A 456 6.53 10.13 20.58
C LYS A 456 6.36 9.04 21.64
N GLY A 457 5.11 8.70 21.95
CA GLY A 457 4.71 7.74 22.94
C GLY A 457 4.64 8.28 24.36
N ASN A 458 4.54 9.58 24.57
CA ASN A 458 4.24 10.08 25.91
C ASN A 458 2.77 9.86 26.20
N LYS A 459 2.44 9.27 27.36
CA LYS A 459 1.07 9.07 27.80
C LYS A 459 0.35 10.41 27.93
N GLN A 460 -0.80 10.53 27.27
CA GLN A 460 -1.64 11.73 27.24
C GLN A 460 -2.85 11.60 28.17
N GLY A 461 -3.36 10.40 28.39
CA GLY A 461 -4.55 10.20 29.21
C GLY A 461 -4.86 8.74 29.51
N SER A 462 -5.86 8.54 30.37
CA SER A 462 -6.41 7.24 30.72
C SER A 462 -7.90 7.33 31.01
N ILE A 463 -8.68 6.40 30.46
CA ILE A 463 -10.14 6.32 30.60
C ILE A 463 -10.51 4.89 30.98
N GLN A 464 -11.38 4.72 31.97
CA GLN A 464 -11.91 3.40 32.31
C GLN A 464 -13.02 3.03 31.34
N LEU A 465 -12.83 1.94 30.58
CA LEU A 465 -13.89 1.37 29.76
C LEU A 465 -14.76 0.42 30.60
N PRO A 466 -16.05 0.25 30.25
CA PRO A 466 -16.95 -0.68 30.91
C PRO A 466 -16.69 -2.14 30.50
N LEU A 467 -15.42 -2.54 30.43
CA LEU A 467 -14.98 -3.88 30.06
C LEU A 467 -14.67 -4.70 31.31
N LYS A 468 -15.20 -5.93 31.39
CA LYS A 468 -14.89 -6.88 32.47
C LYS A 468 -13.87 -7.89 31.98
N ASN A 469 -12.76 -8.07 32.70
CA ASN A 469 -11.74 -9.09 32.43
C ASN A 469 -11.24 -9.12 30.97
N ALA A 470 -10.71 -7.99 30.48
CA ALA A 470 -10.19 -7.85 29.13
C ALA A 470 -8.88 -8.63 28.95
N THR A 471 -8.93 -9.95 28.78
CA THR A 471 -7.71 -10.78 28.63
C THR A 471 -7.06 -10.60 27.27
N THR A 472 -7.85 -10.58 26.19
CA THR A 472 -7.39 -10.33 24.83
C THR A 472 -8.50 -9.61 24.07
N LEU A 473 -8.15 -8.45 23.53
CA LEU A 473 -9.03 -7.59 22.77
C LEU A 473 -8.44 -7.36 21.38
N TYR A 474 -9.28 -7.52 20.37
CA TYR A 474 -9.02 -6.97 19.06
C TYR A 474 -9.51 -5.54 19.06
N LEU A 475 -8.68 -4.63 18.55
CA LEU A 475 -8.94 -3.20 18.53
C LEU A 475 -8.74 -2.63 17.12
N GLU A 476 -9.59 -1.68 16.75
CA GLU A 476 -9.48 -0.90 15.53
C GLU A 476 -9.96 0.54 15.75
N GLY A 477 -9.15 1.54 15.39
CA GLY A 477 -9.59 2.93 15.40
C GLY A 477 -10.38 3.26 14.14
N THR A 478 -11.43 4.08 14.26
CA THR A 478 -12.23 4.53 13.13
C THR A 478 -11.79 5.91 12.64
N ALA A 479 -12.10 6.24 11.38
CA ALA A 479 -11.86 7.57 10.81
C ALA A 479 -12.61 8.70 11.56
N GLU A 480 -13.67 8.35 12.29
CA GLU A 480 -14.42 9.30 13.13
C GLU A 480 -13.76 9.57 14.49
N GLY A 481 -12.72 8.81 14.87
CA GLY A 481 -12.09 8.93 16.17
C GLY A 481 -12.82 8.18 17.27
N ARG A 482 -13.33 7.00 16.92
CA ARG A 482 -13.90 6.03 17.84
C ARG A 482 -13.04 4.77 17.84
N LEU A 483 -13.30 3.88 18.79
CA LEU A 483 -12.58 2.62 18.95
C LEU A 483 -13.55 1.45 18.85
N LEU A 484 -13.33 0.57 17.88
CA LEU A 484 -13.98 -0.73 17.81
C LEU A 484 -13.23 -1.71 18.72
N ILE A 485 -13.98 -2.47 19.52
CA ILE A 485 -13.46 -3.46 20.46
C ILE A 485 -14.21 -4.78 20.27
N ALA A 486 -13.45 -5.87 20.11
CA ALA A 486 -13.98 -7.22 20.06
C ALA A 486 -13.19 -8.12 21.03
N PRO A 487 -13.81 -8.67 22.09
CA PRO A 487 -13.15 -9.63 22.96
C PRO A 487 -12.88 -10.95 22.24
N LEU A 488 -11.76 -11.62 22.55
CA LEU A 488 -11.39 -12.90 21.92
C LEU A 488 -12.50 -13.96 21.96
N SER A 489 -13.17 -14.09 23.10
CA SER A 489 -14.30 -15.02 23.29
C SER A 489 -15.66 -14.32 23.24
N GLY A 490 -15.70 -13.09 22.74
CA GLY A 490 -16.91 -12.29 22.64
C GLY A 490 -17.80 -12.72 21.48
N ASN A 491 -19.10 -12.45 21.61
CA ASN A 491 -20.10 -12.59 20.56
C ASN A 491 -20.58 -11.22 20.04
N LYS A 492 -19.84 -10.15 20.37
CA LYS A 492 -20.16 -8.80 19.95
C LYS A 492 -18.91 -7.99 19.63
N VAL A 493 -19.10 -7.01 18.74
CA VAL A 493 -18.20 -5.90 18.49
C VAL A 493 -18.85 -4.64 19.06
N GLU A 494 -18.10 -3.82 19.78
CA GLU A 494 -18.59 -2.59 20.40
C GLU A 494 -17.78 -1.39 19.95
N GLU A 495 -18.45 -0.27 19.69
CA GLU A 495 -17.81 1.00 19.35
C GLU A 495 -17.87 1.96 20.53
N TYR A 496 -16.72 2.48 20.95
CA TYR A 496 -16.61 3.47 22.02
C TYR A 496 -16.13 4.81 21.47
N ASP A 497 -16.68 5.90 21.97
CA ASP A 497 -16.18 7.24 21.67
C ASP A 497 -14.88 7.57 22.44
N ALA A 498 -14.33 8.76 22.18
CA ALA A 498 -13.13 9.25 22.87
C ALA A 498 -13.32 9.48 24.39
N LYS A 499 -14.55 9.43 24.90
CA LYS A 499 -14.89 9.53 26.33
C LYS A 499 -15.11 8.15 26.97
N GLY A 500 -14.96 7.07 26.21
CA GLY A 500 -15.22 5.70 26.67
C GLY A 500 -16.70 5.32 26.74
N GLN A 501 -17.58 6.10 26.11
CA GLN A 501 -19.01 5.81 26.05
C GLN A 501 -19.33 4.87 24.89
N LEU A 502 -20.18 3.87 25.15
CA LEU A 502 -20.66 2.96 24.11
C LEU A 502 -21.55 3.73 23.13
N THR A 503 -21.24 3.64 21.85
CA THR A 503 -21.99 4.32 20.77
C THR A 503 -22.74 3.34 19.87
N ARG A 504 -22.17 2.16 19.60
CA ARG A 504 -22.77 1.10 18.80
C ARG A 504 -22.35 -0.29 19.29
N SER A 505 -23.19 -1.28 19.02
CA SER A 505 -22.90 -2.69 19.30
C SER A 505 -23.43 -3.57 18.17
N TRP A 506 -22.61 -4.49 17.69
CA TRP A 506 -22.97 -5.50 16.70
C TRP A 506 -22.91 -6.87 17.36
N PRO A 507 -23.97 -7.70 17.31
CA PRO A 507 -23.98 -9.06 17.86
C PRO A 507 -23.22 -10.05 16.97
N VAL A 508 -21.95 -9.75 16.67
CA VAL A 508 -21.09 -10.54 15.79
C VAL A 508 -19.82 -10.98 16.52
N GLN A 509 -19.42 -12.23 16.31
CA GLN A 509 -18.13 -12.74 16.78
C GLN A 509 -17.05 -12.38 15.75
N ALA A 510 -16.06 -11.59 16.18
CA ALA A 510 -14.99 -11.12 15.30
C ALA A 510 -13.62 -11.13 16.00
N ASN A 511 -12.58 -11.46 15.24
CA ASN A 511 -11.17 -11.25 15.63
C ASN A 511 -10.47 -10.18 14.80
N THR A 512 -11.11 -9.71 13.74
CA THR A 512 -10.67 -8.53 13.01
C THR A 512 -11.87 -7.77 12.55
N MET A 513 -11.73 -6.45 12.50
CA MET A 513 -12.84 -5.56 12.20
C MET A 513 -12.33 -4.26 11.60
N LEU A 514 -13.12 -3.70 10.69
CA LEU A 514 -12.91 -2.40 10.05
C LEU A 514 -14.28 -1.75 9.85
N LEU A 515 -14.41 -0.48 10.21
CA LEU A 515 -15.59 0.30 9.82
C LEU A 515 -15.38 0.78 8.38
N LEU A 516 -16.26 0.37 7.49
CA LEU A 516 -16.21 0.75 6.09
C LEU A 516 -16.73 2.18 5.89
N PRO A 517 -16.31 2.89 4.82
CA PRO A 517 -16.80 4.24 4.52
C PRO A 517 -18.32 4.36 4.37
N ASN A 518 -18.98 3.27 3.93
CA ASN A 518 -20.44 3.15 3.85
C ASN A 518 -21.13 2.98 5.22
N GLY A 519 -20.37 2.88 6.31
CA GLY A 519 -20.86 2.73 7.68
C GLY A 519 -21.08 1.29 8.15
N ASN A 520 -20.90 0.30 7.25
CA ASN A 520 -20.97 -1.11 7.60
C ASN A 520 -19.72 -1.57 8.35
N LEU A 521 -19.88 -2.68 9.08
CA LEU A 521 -18.80 -3.35 9.77
C LEU A 521 -18.29 -4.50 8.89
N LEU A 522 -17.04 -4.42 8.43
CA LEU A 522 -16.33 -5.56 7.88
C LEU A 522 -15.69 -6.32 9.05
N ALA A 523 -16.11 -7.57 9.29
CA ALA A 523 -15.63 -8.37 10.42
C ALA A 523 -15.24 -9.79 9.99
N GLY A 524 -14.07 -10.24 10.47
CA GLY A 524 -13.55 -11.57 10.24
C GLY A 524 -13.65 -12.45 11.48
N SER A 525 -14.02 -13.72 11.29
CA SER A 525 -14.09 -14.76 12.32
C SER A 525 -13.18 -15.93 11.97
N ARG A 526 -12.18 -16.14 12.82
CA ARG A 526 -11.20 -17.22 12.76
C ARG A 526 -11.82 -18.58 13.09
N LEU A 527 -12.91 -18.59 13.85
CA LEU A 527 -13.63 -19.83 14.18
C LEU A 527 -14.53 -20.28 13.03
N LYS A 528 -15.15 -19.32 12.32
CA LYS A 528 -16.01 -19.59 11.17
C LYS A 528 -15.26 -19.64 9.83
N ASN A 529 -13.96 -19.30 9.82
CA ASN A 529 -13.17 -19.06 8.61
C ASN A 529 -13.90 -18.13 7.62
N LEU A 530 -14.43 -17.04 8.15
CA LEU A 530 -15.36 -16.16 7.44
C LEU A 530 -14.89 -14.72 7.56
N LEU A 531 -14.87 -14.00 6.45
CA LEU A 531 -14.95 -12.56 6.45
C LEU A 531 -16.38 -12.18 6.03
N ALA A 532 -17.01 -11.23 6.70
CA ALA A 532 -18.36 -10.81 6.36
C ALA A 532 -18.54 -9.31 6.60
N GLU A 533 -19.40 -8.70 5.78
CA GLU A 533 -19.85 -7.33 5.97
C GLU A 533 -21.22 -7.35 6.63
N TYR A 534 -21.38 -6.55 7.68
CA TYR A 534 -22.59 -6.43 8.47
C TYR A 534 -23.09 -4.99 8.45
N ASP A 535 -24.40 -4.80 8.43
CA ASP A 535 -24.99 -3.48 8.57
C ASP A 535 -24.88 -2.93 10.01
N SER A 536 -25.42 -1.73 10.24
CA SER A 536 -25.43 -1.09 11.55
C SER A 536 -26.22 -1.85 12.64
N GLN A 537 -27.04 -2.81 12.25
CA GLN A 537 -27.81 -3.68 13.17
C GLN A 537 -27.13 -5.03 13.39
N GLY A 538 -26.05 -5.32 12.68
CA GLY A 538 -25.35 -6.62 12.73
C GLY A 538 -25.98 -7.69 11.86
N ARG A 539 -26.84 -7.32 10.90
CA ARG A 539 -27.32 -8.27 9.88
C ARG A 539 -26.24 -8.45 8.83
N GLU A 540 -25.97 -9.71 8.50
CA GLU A 540 -25.02 -10.05 7.45
C GLU A 540 -25.54 -9.57 6.10
N ILE A 541 -24.74 -8.78 5.39
CA ILE A 541 -25.04 -8.27 4.06
C ILE A 541 -24.44 -9.19 2.99
N ARG A 542 -23.21 -9.65 3.24
CA ARG A 542 -22.45 -10.55 2.36
C ARG A 542 -21.31 -11.17 3.12
N ASN A 543 -20.82 -12.31 2.64
CA ASN A 543 -19.71 -13.02 3.25
C ASN A 543 -18.76 -13.63 2.22
N TRP A 544 -17.55 -13.90 2.69
CA TRP A 544 -16.46 -14.54 1.98
C TRP A 544 -15.94 -15.66 2.87
N LYS A 545 -16.37 -16.89 2.57
CA LYS A 545 -15.74 -18.07 3.15
C LYS A 545 -14.31 -18.15 2.66
N LEU A 546 -13.40 -18.36 3.59
CA LEU A 546 -11.99 -18.52 3.32
C LEU A 546 -11.63 -19.97 3.64
N ASP A 547 -10.82 -20.60 2.79
CA ASP A 547 -10.20 -21.91 3.09
C ASP A 547 -9.05 -21.79 4.11
N ALA A 548 -9.00 -20.65 4.80
CA ALA A 548 -7.94 -20.21 5.69
C ALA A 548 -8.53 -19.43 6.87
N ARG A 549 -7.81 -19.46 7.99
CA ARG A 549 -8.17 -18.73 9.19
C ARG A 549 -7.74 -17.27 9.08
N ILE A 550 -8.69 -16.35 9.04
CA ILE A 550 -8.39 -14.90 9.06
C ILE A 550 -7.91 -14.43 10.44
N TYR A 551 -6.86 -13.61 10.46
CA TYR A 551 -6.28 -13.06 11.69
C TYR A 551 -6.52 -11.57 11.85
N LYS A 552 -6.07 -10.78 10.88
CA LYS A 552 -6.15 -9.31 10.92
C LYS A 552 -6.37 -8.76 9.52
N THR A 553 -7.12 -7.68 9.47
CA THR A 553 -7.33 -6.85 8.29
C THR A 553 -6.83 -5.43 8.54
N CYS A 554 -6.34 -4.76 7.49
CA CYS A 554 -6.05 -3.33 7.50
C CYS A 554 -6.53 -2.69 6.20
N SER A 555 -6.44 -1.36 6.09
CA SER A 555 -6.67 -0.65 4.83
C SER A 555 -5.33 -0.20 4.22
N GLN A 556 -5.20 -0.33 2.90
CA GLN A 556 -4.05 0.11 2.12
C GLN A 556 -4.52 1.10 1.03
N GLU A 557 -3.76 2.17 0.83
CA GLU A 557 -4.02 3.14 -0.25
C GLU A 557 -3.64 2.57 -1.62
N LEU A 558 -4.46 2.86 -2.63
CA LEU A 558 -4.21 2.51 -4.01
C LEU A 558 -3.69 3.70 -4.81
N ARG A 559 -2.69 3.46 -5.66
CA ARG A 559 -2.32 4.37 -6.75
C ARG A 559 -2.89 3.98 -8.10
N HIS A 560 -3.32 2.73 -8.24
CA HIS A 560 -3.88 2.20 -9.47
C HIS A 560 -5.28 1.68 -9.23
N LEU A 561 -6.18 1.95 -10.18
CA LEU A 561 -7.46 1.26 -10.18
C LEU A 561 -7.22 -0.25 -10.39
N PRO A 562 -7.95 -1.13 -9.67
CA PRO A 562 -7.87 -2.56 -9.90
C PRO A 562 -8.11 -2.88 -11.38
N ARG A 563 -7.34 -3.84 -11.90
CA ARG A 563 -7.58 -4.36 -13.25
C ARG A 563 -8.96 -4.99 -13.31
N GLU A 564 -9.61 -4.79 -14.45
CA GLU A 564 -10.70 -5.66 -14.83
C GLU A 564 -10.11 -7.07 -15.02
N PRO A 565 -10.76 -8.13 -14.50
CA PRO A 565 -10.46 -9.46 -15.01
C PRO A 565 -10.64 -9.40 -16.53
N ALA A 566 -9.72 -10.03 -17.28
CA ALA A 566 -9.92 -10.19 -18.71
C ALA A 566 -11.32 -10.80 -18.90
N ALA A 567 -12.14 -10.18 -19.75
CA ALA A 567 -13.43 -10.77 -20.10
C ALA A 567 -13.15 -12.22 -20.55
N PRO A 568 -13.91 -13.21 -20.05
CA PRO A 568 -13.69 -14.61 -20.38
C PRO A 568 -13.74 -14.86 -21.89
#